data_AF-A0A381ILY4-F1
#
_entry.id   AF-A0A381ILY4-F1
#
_cell.length_a   1.000
_cell.length_b   1.000
_cell.length_c   1.000
_cell.angle_alpha   90.00
_cell.angle_beta   90.00
_cell.angle_gamma   90.00
#
_symmetry.space_group_name_H-M   'P 1'
#
loop_
_entity.id
_entity.type
_entity.pdbx_description
1 polymer ?
#
loop_
_entity_poly.entity_id
_entity_poly.type
_entity_poly.pdbx_seq_one_letter_code
_entity_poly.pdbx_strand_id
1 'polypeptide(L)' 'MDSFSATALREGVRVITADAFAVKRDHAPHAVRLCLGAAHSLPQIALGLNRLMGLLNSQPKPHMDLQSIGYV' A
#
# COMPACT_ATOMS: atom_id res chain seq x y z
N MET A 1 -12.71 -0.37 1.69
CA MET A 1 -11.35 0.18 1.85
C MET A 1 -10.47 -0.47 0.79
N ASP A 2 -9.81 0.30 -0.07
CA ASP A 2 -8.80 -0.28 -0.95
C ASP A 2 -7.60 -0.69 -0.10
N SER A 3 -7.06 -1.90 -0.32
CA SER A 3 -5.86 -2.33 0.40
C SER A 3 -4.68 -1.38 0.10
N PHE A 4 -3.72 -1.29 1.02
CA PHE A 4 -2.47 -0.54 0.78
C PHE A 4 -1.78 -1.02 -0.51
N SER A 5 -1.79 -2.33 -0.78
CA SER A 5 -1.22 -2.92 -1.99
C SER A 5 -1.92 -2.48 -3.27
N ALA A 6 -3.25 -2.34 -3.26
CA ALA A 6 -4.01 -1.84 -4.41
C ALA A 6 -3.71 -0.35 -4.66
N THR A 7 -3.62 0.44 -3.59
CA THR A 7 -3.29 1.87 -3.71
C THR A 7 -1.85 2.09 -4.18
N ALA A 8 -0.88 1.35 -3.63
CA ALA A 8 0.50 1.38 -4.09
C ALA A 8 0.61 1.04 -5.58
N LEU A 9 -0.13 0.04 -6.05
CA LEU A 9 -0.14 -0.33 -7.46
C LEU A 9 -0.66 0.80 -8.36
N ARG A 10 -1.70 1.54 -7.93
CA ARG A 10 -2.20 2.71 -8.65
C ARG A 10 -1.18 3.86 -8.71
N GLU A 11 -0.41 4.04 -7.65
CA GLU A 11 0.73 4.97 -7.62
C GLU A 11 1.95 4.43 -8.39
N GLY A 12 1.83 3.28 -9.06
CA GLY A 12 2.88 2.69 -9.90
C GLY A 12 3.97 1.95 -9.12
N VAL A 13 3.70 1.54 -7.88
CA VAL A 13 4.60 0.70 -7.07
C VAL A 13 3.93 -0.62 -6.72
N ARG A 14 4.40 -1.71 -7.31
CA ARG A 14 3.91 -3.06 -6.96
C ARG A 14 4.58 -3.54 -5.67
N VAL A 15 3.77 -3.99 -4.73
CA VAL A 15 4.22 -4.58 -3.45
C VAL A 15 3.59 -5.95 -3.23
N ILE A 16 4.24 -6.81 -2.45
CA ILE A 16 3.69 -8.10 -2.02
C ILE A 16 3.37 -7.99 -0.53
N THR A 17 2.15 -8.34 -0.12
CA THR A 17 1.76 -8.34 1.30
C THR A 17 2.37 -9.52 2.04
N ALA A 18 2.52 -9.40 3.36
CA ALA A 18 3.05 -10.48 4.20
C ALA A 18 2.21 -11.76 4.15
N ASP A 19 0.92 -11.68 3.78
CA ASP A 19 0.03 -12.84 3.59
C ASP A 19 0.60 -13.87 2.61
N ALA A 20 1.32 -13.43 1.59
CA ALA A 20 1.95 -14.32 0.62
C ALA A 20 3.05 -15.22 1.22
N PHE A 21 3.50 -14.92 2.44
CA PHE A 21 4.55 -15.65 3.16
C PHE A 21 4.07 -16.26 4.48
N ALA A 22 2.77 -16.13 4.79
CA ALA A 22 2.21 -16.67 6.02
C ALA A 22 2.14 -18.20 5.95
N VAL A 23 2.76 -18.89 6.92
CA VAL A 23 2.74 -20.36 7.03
C VAL A 23 1.62 -20.84 7.96
N LYS A 24 1.15 -19.98 8.86
CA LYS A 24 0.06 -20.27 9.80
C LYS A 24 -1.25 -19.63 9.30
N ARG A 25 -2.38 -20.12 9.82
CA ARG A 25 -3.72 -19.55 9.57
C ARG A 25 -3.99 -18.26 10.35
N ASP A 26 -3.01 -17.78 11.10
CA ASP A 26 -3.12 -16.55 11.88
C ASP A 26 -2.89 -15.32 10.99
N HIS A 27 -3.23 -14.14 11.48
CA HIS A 27 -3.07 -12.91 10.70
C HIS A 27 -1.58 -12.63 10.41
N ALA A 28 -1.25 -12.43 9.14
CA ALA A 28 0.05 -11.94 8.74
C ALA A 28 0.27 -10.51 9.28
N PRO A 29 1.50 -10.10 9.58
CA PRO A 29 1.76 -8.74 10.02
C PRO A 29 1.32 -7.73 8.95
N HIS A 30 0.87 -6.55 9.37
CA HIS A 30 0.57 -5.42 8.48
C HIS A 30 1.84 -4.85 7.86
N ALA A 31 2.42 -5.60 6.93
CA ALA A 31 3.69 -5.32 6.29
C ALA A 31 3.67 -5.73 4.82
N VAL A 32 4.57 -5.13 4.06
CA VAL A 32 4.82 -5.48 2.66
C VAL A 32 6.30 -5.78 2.46
N ARG A 33 6.59 -6.67 1.51
CA ARG A 33 7.96 -6.95 1.07
C ARG A 33 8.33 -6.03 -0.09
N LEU A 34 9.48 -5.37 0.02
CA LEU A 34 10.08 -4.60 -1.06
C LEU A 34 11.23 -5.39 -1.69
N CYS A 35 11.24 -5.46 -3.02
CA CYS A 35 12.35 -6.01 -3.79
C CYS A 35 13.06 -4.86 -4.50
N LEU A 36 14.32 -4.60 -4.15
CA LEU A 36 15.11 -3.54 -4.77
C LEU A 36 15.80 -4.01 -6.06
N GLY A 37 16.05 -5.31 -6.20
CA GLY A 37 16.74 -5.89 -7.36
C GLY A 37 15.93 -5.91 -8.66
N ALA A 38 14.63 -5.58 -8.62
CA ALA A 38 13.80 -5.45 -9.81
C ALA A 38 13.93 -4.08 -10.50
N ALA A 39 14.48 -3.09 -9.82
CA ALA A 39 14.71 -1.76 -10.39
C ALA A 39 16.01 -1.73 -11.20
N HIS A 40 16.05 -0.93 -12.27
CA HIS A 40 17.20 -0.82 -13.16
C HIS A 40 18.23 0.23 -12.72
N SER A 41 17.90 1.05 -11.71
CA SER A 41 18.79 2.11 -11.21
C SER A 41 18.42 2.62 -9.81
N LEU A 42 19.37 3.25 -9.13
CA LEU A 42 19.14 3.92 -7.84
C LEU A 42 18.05 5.01 -7.91
N PRO A 43 17.99 5.87 -8.94
CA PRO A 43 16.88 6.82 -9.09
C PRO A 43 15.49 6.17 -9.16
N GLN A 44 15.35 5.00 -9.79
CA GLN A 44 14.07 4.28 -9.82
C GLN A 44 13.68 3.78 -8.42
N ILE A 45 14.65 3.28 -7.65
CA ILE A 45 14.44 2.88 -6.26
C ILE A 45 13.96 4.09 -5.44
N ALA A 46 14.66 5.22 -5.53
CA ALA A 46 14.30 6.44 -4.81
C ALA A 46 12.89 6.94 -5.17
N LEU A 47 12.54 6.93 -6.46
CA LEU A 47 11.20 7.29 -6.92
C LEU A 47 10.12 6.37 -6.33
N GLY A 48 10.34 5.06 -6.32
CA GLY A 48 9.42 4.09 -5.73
C GLY A 48 9.24 4.28 -4.23
N LEU A 49 10.33 4.48 -3.49
CA LEU A 49 10.29 4.73 -2.04
C LEU A 49 9.58 6.05 -1.71
N ASN A 50 9.81 7.11 -2.49
CA ASN A 50 9.13 8.40 -2.30
C ASN A 50 7.61 8.29 -2.48
N ARG A 51 7.15 7.49 -3.45
CA ARG A 51 5.71 7.22 -3.64
C ARG A 51 5.11 6.47 -2.45
N LEU A 52 5.80 5.44 -1.95
CA LEU A 52 5.37 4.70 -0.77
C LEU A 52 5.32 5.58 0.49
N MET A 53 6.32 6.46 0.67
CA MET A 53 6.32 7.44 1.76
C MET A 53 5.14 8.42 1.65
N GLY A 54 4.83 8.89 0.44
CA GLY A 54 3.65 9.72 0.20
C GLY A 54 2.35 9.04 0.63
N LEU A 55 2.22 7.74 0.34
CA LEU A 55 1.06 6.94 0.76
C LEU A 55 0.98 6.74 2.28
N LEU A 56 2.11 6.47 2.94
CA LEU A 56 2.16 6.30 4.40
C LEU A 56 1.84 7.60 5.14
N ASN A 57 2.22 8.75 4.57
CA ASN A 57 1.94 10.07 5.12
C ASN A 57 0.53 10.58 4.78
N SER A 58 -0.18 9.91 3.86
CA SER A 58 -1.55 10.27 3.50
C SER A 58 -2.53 9.68 4.50
N GLN A 59 -3.54 10.46 4.91
CA GLN A 59 -4.66 9.87 5.65
C GLN A 59 -5.36 8.81 4.78
N PRO A 60 -5.73 7.64 5.35
CA PRO A 60 -6.57 6.69 4.67
C PRO A 60 -7.85 7.40 4.23
N LYS A 61 -8.13 7.47 2.92
CA LYS A 61 -9.36 8.08 2.42
C LYS A 61 -10.56 7.25 2.93
N PRO A 62 -11.49 7.82 3.72
CA PRO A 62 -12.69 7.11 4.10
C PRO A 62 -13.53 6.83 2.85
N HIS A 63 -14.04 5.59 2.73
CA HIS A 63 -14.88 5.17 1.60
C HIS A 63 -16.34 5.64 1.74
N MET A 64 -16.74 6.20 2.88
CA MET A 64 -18.14 6.54 3.12
C MET A 64 -18.22 7.90 3.79
N ASP A 65 -18.66 8.90 3.04
CA ASP A 65 -19.14 10.16 3.61
C ASP A 65 -20.55 9.89 4.15
N LEU A 66 -20.66 9.67 5.46
CA LEU A 66 -21.95 9.51 6.15
C LEU A 66 -22.85 10.74 5.98
N GLN A 67 -22.32 11.88 5.54
CA GLN A 67 -23.12 13.06 5.20
C GLN A 67 -23.87 12.92 3.86
N SER A 68 -23.45 12.00 2.98
CA SER A 68 -24.10 11.75 1.68
C SER A 68 -25.38 10.90 1.77
N ILE A 69 -25.69 10.33 2.94
CA ILE A 69 -26.85 9.45 3.19
C ILE A 69 -27.97 10.12 4.01
N GLY A 70 -27.88 11.42 4.26
CA GLY A 70 -29.02 12.21 4.75
C GLY A 70 -29.54 11.85 6.15
N TYR A 71 -28.65 11.51 7.09
CA TYR A 71 -29.00 11.44 8.52
C TYR A 71 -28.46 12.69 9.24
N VAL A 72 -29.34 13.68 9.41
CA VAL A 72 -29.33 14.67 10.50
C VAL A 72 -30.71 14.63 11.13
#